data_AF-A0A0B6ER57-F1
#
_entry.id   AF-A0A0B6ER57-F1
#
_cell.length_a   1.000
_cell.length_b   1.000
_cell.length_c   1.000
_cell.angle_alpha   90.00
_cell.angle_beta   90.00
_cell.angle_gamma   90.00
#
_symmetry.space_group_name_H-M   'P 1'
#
loop_
_entity.id
_entity.type
_entity.pdbx_description
1 polymer ?
#
loop_
_entity_poly.entity_id
_entity_poly.type
_entity_poly.pdbx_seq_one_letter_code
_entity_poly.pdbx_strand_id
1 'polypeptide(L)'
;MDFSQSSVAFKNSYNPVFLADLESVPYKEKNEDASPYNLYEVFKEEGPVPDGGTWLEAFLFLGIFALLESVFILIVWALNSQDVPWLVCLLLGGLFVYHVYRIVSWRLFMRKLATAWKNGWIDCYPAWLGSLYFDENNVKSGKSKYFYRTKLMIMAPSGETHTFEDFEAQAESSRELESNRVALASDLRRVRLDPQRNNGWSFFAVVRGKPLGHGSLETGLNKAQIAAGLERVHYGWPLDKSPFEG
;
A
#
# COMPACT_ATOMS: atom_id res chain seq x y z
N MET A 1 13.43 16.96 14.05
CA MET A 1 12.68 15.72 14.36
C MET A 1 13.25 14.61 13.50
N ASP A 2 13.67 13.48 14.07
CA ASP A 2 14.25 12.37 13.28
C ASP A 2 13.14 11.46 12.73
N PHE A 3 13.14 11.22 11.42
CA PHE A 3 12.13 10.43 10.70
C PHE A 3 12.66 9.03 10.42
N SER A 4 12.83 8.23 11.46
CA SER A 4 13.25 6.83 11.29
C SER A 4 12.20 6.05 10.49
N GLN A 5 12.61 5.44 9.39
CA GLN A 5 11.70 4.70 8.52
C GLN A 5 11.08 3.50 9.25
N SER A 6 9.79 3.25 8.98
CA SER A 6 9.10 2.07 9.46
C SER A 6 9.70 0.79 8.90
N SER A 7 9.95 -0.19 9.77
CA SER A 7 10.29 -1.55 9.37
C SER A 7 9.06 -2.37 8.94
N VAL A 8 7.84 -1.85 9.16
CA VAL A 8 6.60 -2.57 8.87
C VAL A 8 6.25 -2.47 7.39
N ALA A 9 6.23 -3.60 6.70
CA ALA A 9 5.70 -3.71 5.35
C ALA A 9 4.18 -3.99 5.41
N PHE A 10 3.37 -2.94 5.31
CA PHE A 10 1.93 -3.11 5.20
C PHE A 10 1.55 -3.69 3.85
N LYS A 11 0.58 -4.59 3.85
CA LYS A 11 0.00 -5.22 2.65
C LYS A 11 -1.46 -4.80 2.51
N ASN A 12 -1.71 -3.51 2.68
CA ASN A 12 -3.06 -2.98 2.69
C ASN A 12 -3.60 -2.87 1.27
N SER A 13 -4.91 -3.12 1.11
CA SER A 13 -5.61 -2.53 -0.02
C SER A 13 -5.65 -1.02 0.16
N TYR A 14 -5.53 -0.27 -0.94
CA TYR A 14 -5.78 1.16 -0.93
C TYR A 14 -7.12 1.49 -0.26
N ASN A 15 -7.15 2.59 0.51
CA ASN A 15 -8.38 3.07 1.15
C ASN A 15 -9.48 3.26 0.08
N PRO A 16 -10.69 2.70 0.23
CA PRO A 16 -11.78 2.88 -0.73
C PRO A 16 -12.14 4.34 -1.00
N VAL A 17 -12.03 5.21 0.01
CA VAL A 17 -12.27 6.66 -0.14
C VAL A 17 -11.18 7.29 -1.01
N PHE A 18 -9.92 6.94 -0.76
CA PHE A 18 -8.80 7.36 -1.61
C PHE A 18 -9.01 6.92 -3.07
N LEU A 19 -9.46 5.68 -3.29
CA LEU A 19 -9.74 5.17 -4.63
C LEU A 19 -10.86 5.96 -5.33
N ALA A 20 -11.93 6.30 -4.61
CA ALA A 20 -13.02 7.12 -5.13
C ALA A 20 -12.54 8.53 -5.49
N ASP A 21 -11.71 9.14 -4.64
CA ASP A 21 -11.11 10.44 -4.93
C ASP A 21 -10.15 10.39 -6.11
N LEU A 22 -9.37 9.31 -6.25
CA LEU A 22 -8.45 9.12 -7.37
C LEU A 22 -9.21 9.06 -8.70
N GLU A 23 -10.40 8.44 -8.75
CA GLU A 23 -11.24 8.43 -9.96
C GLU A 23 -11.68 9.84 -10.41
N SER A 24 -11.71 10.81 -9.49
CA SER A 24 -12.10 12.20 -9.79
C SER A 24 -10.95 13.10 -10.29
N VAL A 25 -9.72 12.58 -10.37
CA VAL A 25 -8.54 13.36 -10.76
C VAL A 25 -8.57 13.75 -12.26
N PRO A 26 -8.25 15.01 -12.63
CA PRO A 26 -8.13 15.41 -14.02
C PRO A 26 -6.78 14.97 -14.61
N TYR A 27 -6.71 13.70 -15.03
CA TYR A 27 -5.48 13.04 -15.51
C TYR A 27 -4.80 13.68 -16.74
N LYS A 28 -5.48 14.57 -17.47
CA LYS A 28 -4.93 15.26 -18.65
C LYS A 28 -4.17 16.53 -18.29
N GLU A 29 -4.34 17.01 -17.06
CA GLU A 29 -3.81 18.28 -16.60
C GLU A 29 -2.76 18.03 -15.51
N LYS A 30 -1.72 18.85 -15.51
CA LYS A 30 -0.82 18.95 -14.36
C LYS A 30 -1.48 19.86 -13.34
N ASN A 31 -1.35 19.50 -12.08
CA ASN A 31 -1.68 20.44 -11.02
C ASN A 31 -0.70 21.61 -11.06
N GLU A 32 -1.22 22.84 -11.06
CA GLU A 32 -0.41 24.05 -11.19
C GLU A 32 0.38 24.37 -9.92
N ASP A 33 -0.12 23.93 -8.76
CA ASP A 33 0.55 24.13 -7.49
C ASP A 33 1.68 23.10 -7.31
N ALA A 34 2.83 23.56 -6.82
CA ALA A 34 3.89 22.64 -6.46
C ALA A 34 3.47 21.80 -5.24
N SER A 35 3.76 20.49 -5.25
CA SER A 35 3.60 19.68 -4.02
C SER A 35 4.46 20.28 -2.90
N PRO A 36 3.97 20.31 -1.64
CA PRO A 36 4.65 20.98 -0.54
C PRO A 36 6.14 20.62 -0.36
N TYR A 37 6.56 19.45 -0.85
CA TYR A 37 7.91 18.92 -0.72
C TYR A 37 8.58 18.56 -2.05
N ASN A 38 7.86 18.69 -3.16
CA ASN A 38 8.25 18.15 -4.47
C ASN A 38 8.70 16.67 -4.39
N LEU A 39 8.01 15.85 -3.58
CA LEU A 39 8.41 14.48 -3.28
C LEU A 39 8.40 13.56 -4.51
N TYR A 40 7.62 13.87 -5.53
CA TYR A 40 7.58 13.06 -6.75
C TYR A 40 8.94 12.90 -7.41
N GLU A 41 9.71 14.00 -7.58
CA GLU A 41 11.03 13.90 -8.20
C GLU A 41 12.02 13.13 -7.31
N VAL A 42 11.94 13.31 -5.98
CA VAL A 42 12.75 12.53 -5.02
C VAL A 42 12.46 11.04 -5.11
N PHE A 43 11.19 10.65 -5.13
CA PHE A 43 10.81 9.24 -5.28
C PHE A 43 11.24 8.67 -6.63
N LYS A 44 11.23 9.50 -7.68
CA LYS A 44 11.60 9.11 -9.03
C LYS A 44 13.11 8.88 -9.20
N GLU A 45 13.93 9.62 -8.45
CA GLU A 45 15.39 9.41 -8.41
C GLU A 45 15.76 8.03 -7.86
N GLU A 46 15.00 7.53 -6.88
CA GLU A 46 15.18 6.19 -6.30
C GLU A 46 14.58 5.05 -7.14
N GLY A 47 13.75 5.37 -8.14
CA GLY A 47 13.13 4.40 -9.04
C GLY A 47 11.75 4.83 -9.53
N PRO A 48 11.09 4.02 -10.38
CA PRO A 48 9.77 4.36 -10.89
C PRO A 48 8.73 4.48 -9.75
N VAL A 49 8.00 5.59 -9.73
CA VAL A 49 6.93 5.91 -8.76
C VAL A 49 5.62 5.32 -9.28
N PRO A 50 4.86 4.64 -8.42
CA PRO A 50 4.40 3.26 -8.60
C PRO A 50 4.21 2.86 -10.07
N ASP A 51 5.05 1.95 -10.57
CA ASP A 51 4.76 1.26 -11.82
C ASP A 51 4.24 -0.17 -11.53
N GLY A 52 3.21 -0.60 -12.24
CA GLY A 52 2.63 -1.94 -12.10
C GLY A 52 3.49 -3.05 -12.74
N GLY A 53 4.81 -2.85 -12.83
CA GLY A 53 5.76 -3.69 -13.54
C GLY A 53 5.64 -3.62 -15.07
N THR A 54 6.53 -4.32 -15.76
CA THR A 54 6.60 -4.29 -17.23
C THR A 54 5.57 -5.21 -17.90
N TRP A 55 5.13 -4.91 -19.14
CA TRP A 55 4.26 -5.83 -19.90
C TRP A 55 4.79 -7.25 -19.97
N LEU A 56 6.11 -7.38 -20.12
CA LEU A 56 6.81 -8.65 -20.14
C LEU A 56 6.55 -9.47 -18.87
N GLU A 57 6.67 -8.88 -17.67
CA GLU A 57 6.41 -9.60 -16.41
C GLU A 57 4.98 -10.14 -16.30
N ALA A 58 3.97 -9.39 -16.76
CA ALA A 58 2.60 -9.92 -16.77
C ALA A 58 2.42 -11.03 -17.79
N PHE A 59 3.01 -10.89 -18.99
CA PHE A 59 2.94 -11.95 -20.00
C PHE A 59 3.66 -13.22 -19.53
N LEU A 60 4.80 -13.09 -18.85
CA LEU A 60 5.49 -14.21 -18.23
C LEU A 60 4.62 -14.86 -17.15
N PHE A 61 4.00 -14.07 -16.27
CA PHE A 61 3.10 -14.60 -15.24
C PHE A 61 1.89 -15.32 -15.85
N LEU A 62 1.22 -14.72 -16.83
CA LEU A 62 0.10 -15.35 -17.56
C LEU A 62 0.54 -16.60 -18.32
N GLY A 63 1.74 -16.58 -18.91
CA GLY A 63 2.32 -17.74 -19.60
C GLY A 63 2.56 -18.92 -18.66
N ILE A 64 3.02 -18.66 -17.42
CA ILE A 64 3.17 -19.70 -16.39
C ILE A 64 1.81 -20.31 -16.04
N PHE A 65 0.78 -19.48 -15.85
CA PHE A 65 -0.58 -19.98 -15.57
C PHE A 65 -1.13 -20.82 -16.73
N ALA A 66 -1.02 -20.33 -17.97
CA ALA A 66 -1.46 -21.06 -19.16
C ALA A 66 -0.72 -22.40 -19.30
N LEU A 67 0.58 -22.44 -19.00
CA LEU A 67 1.38 -23.66 -19.00
C LEU A 67 0.88 -24.65 -17.94
N LEU A 68 0.65 -24.20 -16.71
CA LEU A 68 0.15 -25.03 -15.61
C LEU A 68 -1.24 -25.62 -15.93
N GLU A 69 -2.14 -24.82 -16.49
CA GLU A 69 -3.46 -25.27 -16.92
C GLU A 69 -3.36 -26.30 -18.05
N SER A 70 -2.49 -26.07 -19.03
CA SER A 70 -2.25 -27.00 -20.14
C SER A 70 -1.74 -28.35 -19.65
N VAL A 71 -0.78 -28.35 -18.71
CA VAL A 71 -0.26 -29.57 -18.08
C VAL A 71 -1.36 -30.31 -17.32
N PHE A 72 -2.22 -29.60 -16.59
CA PHE A 72 -3.32 -30.21 -15.86
C PHE A 72 -4.33 -30.87 -16.81
N ILE A 73 -4.70 -30.20 -17.91
CA ILE A 73 -5.59 -30.76 -18.94
C ILE A 73 -4.98 -32.03 -19.54
N LEU A 74 -3.68 -32.04 -19.83
CA LEU A 74 -2.99 -33.23 -20.35
C LEU A 74 -3.02 -34.40 -19.36
N ILE A 75 -2.84 -34.14 -18.06
CA ILE A 75 -2.93 -35.18 -17.02
C ILE A 75 -4.34 -35.76 -16.95
N VAL A 76 -5.38 -34.91 -16.91
CA VAL A 76 -6.79 -35.35 -16.88
C VAL A 76 -7.13 -36.18 -18.12
N TRP A 77 -6.65 -35.76 -19.29
CA TRP A 77 -6.83 -36.48 -20.54
C TRP A 77 -6.11 -37.85 -20.53
N ALA A 78 -4.87 -37.91 -20.05
CA ALA A 78 -4.10 -39.15 -19.92
C ALA A 78 -4.71 -40.14 -18.93
N LEU A 79 -5.43 -39.65 -17.91
CA LEU A 79 -6.16 -40.47 -16.93
C LEU A 79 -7.52 -40.97 -17.46
N ASN A 80 -7.83 -40.77 -18.75
CA ASN A 80 -8.92 -41.40 -19.49
C ASN A 80 -10.34 -41.14 -18.93
N SER A 81 -10.55 -39.99 -18.25
CA SER A 81 -11.90 -39.59 -17.81
C SER A 81 -12.67 -38.97 -18.97
N GLN A 82 -13.33 -39.77 -19.82
CA GLN A 82 -14.09 -39.25 -20.97
C GLN A 82 -15.31 -38.40 -20.58
N ASP A 83 -15.81 -38.51 -19.35
CA ASP A 83 -17.12 -37.95 -18.98
C ASP A 83 -17.07 -36.52 -18.39
N VAL A 84 -15.89 -36.02 -17.99
CA VAL A 84 -15.72 -34.70 -17.34
C VAL A 84 -14.69 -33.73 -17.97
N PRO A 85 -14.05 -33.95 -19.16
CA PRO A 85 -12.98 -33.04 -19.63
C PRO A 85 -13.44 -31.61 -19.87
N TRP A 86 -14.66 -31.43 -20.38
CA TRP A 86 -15.15 -30.12 -20.79
C TRP A 86 -15.47 -29.20 -19.60
N LEU A 87 -15.99 -29.75 -18.49
CA LEU A 87 -16.24 -28.98 -17.25
C LEU A 87 -14.93 -28.51 -16.63
N VAL A 88 -13.90 -29.36 -16.64
CA VAL A 88 -12.56 -29.00 -16.17
C VAL A 88 -11.98 -27.90 -17.06
N CYS A 89 -12.07 -28.02 -18.39
CA CYS A 89 -11.62 -26.98 -19.32
C CYS A 89 -12.36 -25.64 -19.12
N LEU A 90 -13.67 -25.66 -18.89
CA LEU A 90 -14.44 -24.44 -18.60
C LEU A 90 -14.02 -23.79 -17.28
N LEU A 91 -13.80 -24.59 -16.23
CA LEU A 91 -13.38 -24.08 -14.93
C LEU A 91 -11.98 -23.45 -15.01
N LEU A 92 -11.03 -24.13 -15.66
CA LEU A 92 -9.68 -23.60 -15.86
C LEU A 92 -9.70 -22.35 -16.74
N GLY A 93 -10.44 -22.37 -17.86
CA GLY A 93 -10.61 -21.19 -18.71
C GLY A 93 -11.22 -20.00 -17.95
N GLY A 94 -12.19 -20.25 -17.06
CA GLY A 94 -12.75 -19.22 -16.19
C GLY A 94 -11.73 -18.65 -15.20
N LEU A 95 -10.91 -19.50 -14.57
CA LEU A 95 -9.81 -19.08 -13.69
C LEU A 95 -8.76 -18.25 -14.45
N PHE A 96 -8.38 -18.69 -15.65
CA PHE A 96 -7.47 -17.94 -16.51
C PHE A 96 -7.99 -16.55 -16.83
N VAL A 97 -9.25 -16.45 -17.30
CA VAL A 97 -9.92 -15.17 -17.60
C VAL A 97 -9.97 -14.28 -16.36
N TYR A 98 -10.26 -14.84 -15.18
CA TYR A 98 -10.24 -14.10 -13.92
C TYR A 98 -8.84 -13.54 -13.60
N HIS A 99 -7.77 -14.34 -13.77
CA HIS A 99 -6.41 -13.88 -13.57
C HIS A 99 -5.98 -12.80 -14.57
N VAL A 100 -6.34 -12.95 -15.85
CA VAL A 100 -6.15 -11.93 -16.88
C VAL A 100 -6.85 -10.63 -16.49
N TYR A 101 -8.14 -10.71 -16.15
CA TYR A 101 -8.91 -9.55 -15.70
C TYR A 101 -8.25 -8.85 -14.51
N ARG A 102 -7.79 -9.61 -13.51
CA ARG A 102 -7.17 -9.07 -12.30
C ARG A 102 -5.86 -8.34 -12.60
N ILE A 103 -5.01 -8.91 -13.46
CA ILE A 103 -3.74 -8.32 -13.86
C ILE A 103 -3.98 -7.05 -14.69
N VAL A 104 -4.88 -7.11 -15.66
CA VAL A 104 -5.22 -5.95 -16.51
C VAL A 104 -5.79 -4.83 -15.66
N SER A 105 -6.76 -5.13 -14.78
CA SER A 105 -7.39 -4.15 -13.90
C SER A 105 -6.38 -3.50 -12.95
N TRP A 106 -5.52 -4.30 -12.31
CA TRP A 106 -4.44 -3.79 -11.46
C TRP A 106 -3.49 -2.85 -12.20
N ARG A 107 -3.18 -3.16 -13.46
CA ARG A 107 -2.29 -2.31 -14.26
C ARG A 107 -2.92 -1.02 -14.72
N LEU A 108 -4.18 -1.07 -15.11
CA LEU A 108 -4.93 0.14 -15.43
C LEU A 108 -4.97 1.07 -14.21
N PHE A 109 -5.21 0.50 -13.02
CA PHE A 109 -5.11 1.23 -11.76
C PHE A 109 -3.71 1.82 -11.53
N MET A 110 -2.65 1.02 -11.61
CA MET A 110 -1.28 1.50 -11.39
C MET A 110 -0.88 2.60 -12.37
N ARG A 111 -1.33 2.54 -13.63
CA ARG A 111 -1.11 3.62 -14.60
C ARG A 111 -1.85 4.91 -14.23
N LYS A 112 -3.09 4.80 -13.74
CA LYS A 112 -3.82 5.97 -13.24
C LYS A 112 -3.05 6.59 -12.08
N LEU A 113 -2.65 5.78 -11.09
CA LEU A 113 -1.88 6.23 -9.94
C LEU A 113 -0.56 6.90 -10.35
N ALA A 114 0.22 6.27 -11.23
CA ALA A 114 1.46 6.85 -11.77
C ALA A 114 1.24 8.18 -12.50
N THR A 115 0.13 8.30 -13.25
CA THR A 115 -0.23 9.53 -13.95
C THR A 115 -0.61 10.62 -12.95
N ALA A 116 -1.40 10.30 -11.92
CA ALA A 116 -1.74 11.22 -10.84
C ALA A 116 -0.48 11.73 -10.13
N TRP A 117 0.46 10.83 -9.81
CA TRP A 117 1.77 11.18 -9.26
C TRP A 117 2.56 12.14 -10.16
N LYS A 118 2.74 11.77 -11.43
CA LYS A 118 3.48 12.57 -12.42
C LYS A 118 2.89 13.96 -12.64
N ASN A 119 1.57 14.07 -12.55
CA ASN A 119 0.86 15.31 -12.73
C ASN A 119 0.69 16.11 -11.42
N GLY A 120 1.27 15.64 -10.30
CA GLY A 120 1.23 16.35 -9.03
C GLY A 120 -0.13 16.30 -8.32
N TRP A 121 -0.98 15.32 -8.61
CA TRP A 121 -2.29 15.18 -7.97
C TRP A 121 -2.26 14.37 -6.67
N ILE A 122 -1.11 13.84 -6.28
CA ILE A 122 -0.92 13.09 -5.03
C ILE A 122 0.03 13.87 -4.14
N ASP A 123 -0.44 14.20 -2.94
CA ASP A 123 0.40 14.71 -1.87
C ASP A 123 0.72 13.59 -0.88
N CYS A 124 1.97 13.53 -0.45
CA CYS A 124 2.44 12.59 0.54
C CYS A 124 2.81 13.30 1.82
N TYR A 125 2.20 12.84 2.91
CA TYR A 125 2.39 13.38 4.24
C TYR A 125 3.11 12.36 5.11
N PRO A 126 4.12 12.76 5.92
CA PRO A 126 4.73 11.86 6.90
C PRO A 126 3.66 11.31 7.84
N ALA A 127 3.72 9.99 8.03
CA ALA A 127 2.74 9.25 8.79
C ALA A 127 3.46 8.43 9.85
N TRP A 128 3.14 8.70 11.12
CA TRP A 128 3.77 8.07 12.26
C TRP A 128 2.92 6.92 12.78
N LEU A 129 3.57 5.75 12.91
CA LEU A 129 2.90 4.50 13.23
C LEU A 129 3.08 4.14 14.70
N GLY A 130 1.96 4.02 15.40
CA GLY A 130 1.92 3.52 16.76
C GLY A 130 2.17 2.01 16.85
N SER A 131 2.12 1.49 18.07
CA SER A 131 2.22 0.05 18.32
C SER A 131 1.08 -0.74 17.65
N LEU A 132 1.37 -1.93 17.13
CA LEU A 132 0.37 -2.76 16.45
C LEU A 132 -0.28 -3.72 17.44
N TYR A 133 -1.61 -3.77 17.48
CA TYR A 133 -2.36 -4.81 18.18
C TYR A 133 -2.85 -5.86 17.19
N PHE A 134 -2.50 -7.13 17.42
CA PHE A 134 -2.97 -8.24 16.60
C PHE A 134 -4.44 -8.56 16.92
N ASP A 135 -5.32 -8.42 15.93
CA ASP A 135 -6.75 -8.65 16.11
C ASP A 135 -7.13 -10.08 15.64
N GLU A 136 -7.02 -11.02 16.57
CA GLU A 136 -7.38 -12.42 16.35
C GLU A 136 -8.84 -12.63 15.92
N ASN A 137 -9.75 -11.74 16.33
CA ASN A 137 -11.18 -11.89 16.06
C ASN A 137 -11.49 -11.58 14.60
N ASN A 138 -10.81 -10.58 14.01
CA ASN A 138 -10.92 -10.28 12.59
C ASN A 138 -10.31 -11.39 11.72
N VAL A 139 -9.25 -12.08 12.18
CA VAL A 139 -8.68 -13.24 11.47
C VAL A 139 -9.68 -14.40 11.42
N LYS A 140 -10.39 -14.68 12.53
CA LYS A 140 -11.45 -15.71 12.59
C LYS A 140 -12.65 -15.40 11.70
N SER A 141 -12.89 -14.13 11.36
CA SER A 141 -13.95 -13.69 10.45
C SER A 141 -13.62 -13.86 8.96
N GLY A 142 -12.42 -14.36 8.62
CA GLY A 142 -12.04 -14.69 7.24
C GLY A 142 -11.54 -13.52 6.39
N LYS A 143 -11.32 -12.33 6.96
CA LYS A 143 -10.91 -11.12 6.22
C LYS A 143 -9.43 -11.13 5.80
N SER A 144 -8.52 -11.67 6.62
CA SER A 144 -7.09 -11.86 6.32
C SER A 144 -6.41 -12.68 7.42
N LYS A 145 -5.26 -13.31 7.13
CA LYS A 145 -4.52 -14.13 8.11
C LYS A 145 -3.78 -13.29 9.16
N TYR A 146 -3.41 -12.05 8.83
CA TYR A 146 -2.59 -11.19 9.70
C TYR A 146 -3.13 -9.74 9.71
N PHE A 147 -4.08 -9.49 10.60
CA PHE A 147 -4.78 -8.22 10.73
C PHE A 147 -4.41 -7.52 12.04
N TYR A 148 -4.11 -6.23 11.95
CA TYR A 148 -3.66 -5.42 13.06
C TYR A 148 -4.45 -4.11 13.14
N ARG A 149 -4.59 -3.61 14.37
CA ARG A 149 -5.13 -2.28 14.66
C ARG A 149 -4.04 -1.43 15.28
N THR A 150 -3.97 -0.17 14.88
CA THR A 150 -2.94 0.77 15.35
C THR A 150 -3.47 2.19 15.43
N LYS A 151 -2.68 3.09 16.00
CA LYS A 151 -2.88 4.53 15.86
C LYS A 151 -1.94 5.06 14.79
N LEU A 152 -2.46 5.93 13.93
CA LEU A 152 -1.70 6.56 12.85
C LEU A 152 -1.86 8.07 12.97
N MET A 153 -0.75 8.80 13.06
CA MET A 153 -0.75 10.26 13.04
C MET A 153 -0.12 10.77 11.76
N ILE A 154 -0.85 11.58 11.03
CA ILE A 154 -0.39 12.23 9.80
C ILE A 154 -0.02 13.66 10.13
N MET A 155 1.05 14.15 9.51
CA MET A 155 1.51 15.52 9.67
C MET A 155 1.45 16.29 8.35
N ALA A 156 0.69 17.37 8.31
CA ALA A 156 0.67 18.31 7.20
C ALA A 156 1.76 19.39 7.35
N PRO A 157 2.27 19.96 6.24
CA PRO A 157 3.30 21.01 6.25
C PRO A 157 3.01 22.19 7.17
N SER A 158 1.73 22.52 7.33
CA SER A 158 1.23 23.58 8.21
C SER A 158 1.48 23.31 9.70
N GLY A 159 1.86 22.09 10.06
CA GLY A 159 1.90 21.59 11.44
C GLY A 159 0.56 21.01 11.91
N GLU A 160 -0.49 21.06 11.08
CA GLU A 160 -1.74 20.36 11.36
C GLU A 160 -1.52 18.85 11.40
N THR A 161 -2.11 18.19 12.40
CA THR A 161 -2.05 16.74 12.54
C THR A 161 -3.43 16.12 12.41
N HIS A 162 -3.48 14.94 11.78
CA HIS A 162 -4.68 14.12 11.73
C HIS A 162 -4.38 12.74 12.29
N THR A 163 -5.10 12.36 13.35
CA THR A 163 -4.88 11.09 14.04
C THR A 163 -6.04 10.14 13.79
N PHE A 164 -5.74 8.97 13.23
CA PHE A 164 -6.63 7.83 13.25
C PHE A 164 -6.41 7.09 14.57
N GLU A 165 -7.41 7.15 15.45
CA GLU A 165 -7.40 6.45 16.75
C GLU A 165 -7.45 4.92 16.60
N ASP A 166 -7.94 4.46 15.45
CA ASP A 166 -8.18 3.06 15.14
C ASP A 166 -7.99 2.81 13.65
N PHE A 167 -6.74 2.69 13.24
CA PHE A 167 -6.35 2.39 11.87
C PHE A 167 -6.17 0.88 11.69
N GLU A 168 -6.88 0.33 10.72
CA GLU A 168 -6.81 -1.09 10.36
C GLU A 168 -5.69 -1.31 9.33
N ALA A 169 -4.84 -2.30 9.58
CA ALA A 169 -3.74 -2.63 8.69
C ALA A 169 -3.43 -4.14 8.66
N GLN A 170 -3.16 -4.65 7.47
CA GLN A 170 -2.60 -5.96 7.22
C GLN A 170 -1.09 -5.84 7.13
N ALA A 171 -0.39 -6.73 7.81
CA ALA A 171 1.06 -6.79 7.82
C ALA A 171 1.54 -8.24 7.80
N GLU A 172 2.84 -8.43 8.01
CA GLU A 172 3.46 -9.74 8.15
C GLU A 172 2.98 -10.49 9.40
N SER A 173 3.38 -11.76 9.54
CA SER A 173 3.01 -12.56 10.71
C SER A 173 3.59 -11.97 12.00
N SER A 174 2.93 -12.18 13.15
CA SER A 174 3.41 -11.64 14.45
C SER A 174 4.88 -12.00 14.72
N ARG A 175 5.27 -13.23 14.36
CA ARG A 175 6.65 -13.71 14.51
C ARG A 175 7.65 -12.94 13.65
N GLU A 176 7.30 -12.62 12.41
CA GLU A 176 8.16 -11.80 11.53
C GLU A 176 8.26 -10.37 12.05
N LEU A 177 7.14 -9.78 12.47
CA LEU A 177 7.11 -8.44 13.07
C LEU A 177 7.97 -8.37 14.35
N GLU A 178 7.87 -9.36 15.24
CA GLU A 178 8.72 -9.46 16.43
C GLU A 178 10.21 -9.56 16.06
N SER A 179 10.55 -10.37 15.04
CA SER A 179 11.93 -10.50 14.56
C SER A 179 12.49 -9.18 14.01
N ASN A 180 11.62 -8.38 13.39
CA ASN A 180 11.91 -7.04 12.90
C ASN A 180 11.81 -5.94 13.98
N ARG A 181 11.68 -6.34 15.26
CA ARG A 181 11.58 -5.46 16.43
C ARG A 181 10.44 -4.44 16.35
N VAL A 182 9.37 -4.80 15.66
CA VAL A 182 8.14 -4.01 15.58
C VAL A 182 7.51 -3.97 16.97
N ALA A 183 7.15 -2.77 17.42
CA ALA A 183 6.42 -2.55 18.66
C ALA A 183 4.99 -3.13 18.54
N LEU A 184 4.77 -4.25 19.23
CA LEU A 184 3.45 -4.88 19.36
C LEU A 184 2.81 -4.53 20.71
N ALA A 185 1.49 -4.32 20.69
CA ALA A 185 0.67 -4.12 21.87
C ALA A 185 -0.03 -5.44 22.25
N SER A 186 -0.02 -5.76 23.55
CA SER A 186 -0.70 -6.96 24.08
C SER A 186 -2.23 -6.83 24.10
N ASP A 187 -2.75 -5.62 24.10
CA ASP A 187 -4.19 -5.33 24.05
C ASP A 187 -4.46 -4.02 23.30
N LEU A 188 -5.68 -3.87 22.79
CA LEU A 188 -6.09 -2.69 22.02
C LEU A 188 -6.00 -1.38 22.84
N ARG A 189 -6.20 -1.43 24.17
CA ARG A 189 -6.12 -0.23 25.04
C ARG A 189 -4.68 0.24 25.25
N ARG A 190 -3.69 -0.60 24.93
CA ARG A 190 -2.25 -0.30 24.95
C ARG A 190 -1.70 0.16 23.61
N VAL A 191 -2.53 0.21 22.56
CA VAL A 191 -2.14 0.85 21.30
C VAL A 191 -1.93 2.34 21.53
N ARG A 192 -0.71 2.82 21.27
CA ARG A 192 -0.29 4.20 21.55
C ARG A 192 0.68 4.69 20.48
N LEU A 193 0.62 5.99 20.24
CA LEU A 193 1.68 6.74 19.59
C LEU A 193 2.70 7.10 20.67
N ASP A 194 3.81 6.35 20.74
CA ASP A 194 4.84 6.50 21.77
C ASP A 194 6.19 6.82 21.12
N PRO A 195 6.81 7.99 21.42
CA PRO A 195 8.13 8.35 20.90
C PRO A 195 9.22 7.30 21.15
N GLN A 196 9.10 6.50 22.23
CA GLN A 196 10.07 5.47 22.60
C GLN A 196 9.70 4.08 22.08
N ARG A 197 8.41 3.82 21.83
CA ARG A 197 7.88 2.52 21.37
C ARG A 197 6.96 2.70 20.17
N ASN A 198 7.53 3.18 19.06
CA ASN A 198 6.83 3.33 17.78
C ASN A 198 7.40 2.40 16.71
N ASN A 199 6.67 2.33 15.60
CA ASN A 199 7.02 1.56 14.43
C ASN A 199 7.59 2.45 13.32
N GLY A 200 8.16 3.61 13.65
CA GLY A 200 8.74 4.54 12.70
C GLY A 200 7.73 5.29 11.83
N TRP A 201 8.25 5.89 10.77
CA TRP A 201 7.55 6.76 9.84
C TRP A 201 7.40 6.11 8.46
N SER A 202 6.30 6.43 7.81
CA SER A 202 6.05 6.15 6.39
C SER A 202 5.38 7.36 5.76
N PHE A 203 4.82 7.20 4.57
CA PHE A 203 4.00 8.20 3.90
C PHE A 203 2.54 7.81 3.83
N PHE A 204 1.67 8.81 3.95
CA PHE A 204 0.25 8.73 3.68
C PHE A 204 -0.06 9.53 2.43
N ALA A 205 -0.53 8.85 1.39
CA ALA A 205 -0.88 9.47 0.12
C ALA A 205 -2.31 9.99 0.15
N VAL A 206 -2.51 11.26 -0.21
CA VAL A 206 -3.82 11.92 -0.28
C VAL A 206 -3.95 12.54 -1.67
N VAL A 207 -5.13 12.43 -2.27
CA VAL A 207 -5.43 13.15 -3.51
C VAL A 207 -5.49 14.64 -3.19
N ARG A 208 -4.77 15.45 -3.96
CA ARG A 208 -4.65 16.89 -3.68
C ARG A 208 -6.02 17.58 -3.62
N GLY A 209 -6.16 18.46 -2.63
CA GLY A 209 -7.41 19.18 -2.35
C GLY A 209 -8.45 18.36 -1.58
N LYS A 210 -8.15 17.10 -1.22
CA LYS A 210 -9.01 16.27 -0.37
C LYS A 210 -8.56 16.33 1.10
N PRO A 211 -9.47 16.05 2.05
CA PRO A 211 -9.12 16.00 3.47
C PRO A 211 -8.04 14.93 3.76
N LEU A 212 -7.18 15.18 4.76
CA LEU A 212 -6.15 14.21 5.19
C LEU A 212 -6.74 12.84 5.54
N GLY A 213 -7.95 12.79 6.09
CA GLY A 213 -8.64 11.54 6.44
C GLY A 213 -9.00 10.65 5.25
N HIS A 214 -8.95 11.16 4.02
CA HIS A 214 -9.30 10.40 2.81
C HIS A 214 -8.14 9.60 2.22
N GLY A 215 -6.91 9.81 2.70
CA GLY A 215 -5.73 9.19 2.11
C GLY A 215 -5.58 7.69 2.38
N SER A 216 -4.43 7.17 1.94
CA SER A 216 -4.05 5.77 2.01
C SER A 216 -2.60 5.63 2.48
N LEU A 217 -2.36 4.67 3.38
CA LEU A 217 -1.01 4.28 3.80
C LEU A 217 -0.33 3.39 2.74
N GLU A 218 -1.12 2.65 1.96
CA GLU A 218 -0.62 2.01 0.74
C GLU A 218 -0.41 3.12 -0.30
N THR A 219 0.84 3.30 -0.71
CA THR A 219 1.29 4.37 -1.61
C THR A 219 1.90 3.83 -2.90
N GLY A 220 2.19 2.53 -2.97
CA GLY A 220 2.98 1.89 -4.02
C GLY A 220 4.47 2.24 -4.02
N LEU A 221 4.94 2.99 -3.02
CA LEU A 221 6.35 3.35 -2.88
C LEU A 221 7.15 2.18 -2.27
N ASN A 222 8.37 1.98 -2.76
CA ASN A 222 9.31 1.02 -2.20
C ASN A 222 10.05 1.62 -0.98
N LYS A 223 10.84 0.77 -0.28
CA LYS A 223 11.57 1.20 0.93
C LYS A 223 12.58 2.32 0.66
N ALA A 224 13.31 2.30 -0.45
CA ALA A 224 14.29 3.33 -0.79
C ALA A 224 13.59 4.68 -1.05
N GLN A 225 12.49 4.67 -1.79
CA GLN A 225 11.65 5.85 -2.04
C GLN A 225 11.13 6.46 -0.73
N ILE A 226 10.59 5.64 0.18
CA ILE A 226 10.11 6.13 1.48
C ILE A 226 11.26 6.75 2.28
N ALA A 227 12.44 6.11 2.32
CA ALA A 227 13.60 6.64 3.04
C ALA A 227 14.04 8.01 2.47
N ALA A 228 14.24 8.11 1.15
CA ALA A 228 14.64 9.36 0.50
C ALA A 228 13.61 10.48 0.69
N GLY A 229 12.31 10.16 0.65
CA GLY A 229 11.28 11.15 0.93
C GLY A 229 11.30 11.62 2.39
N LEU A 230 11.46 10.71 3.35
CA LEU A 230 11.55 11.09 4.77
C LEU A 230 12.78 11.95 5.03
N GLU A 231 13.90 11.67 4.38
CA GLU A 231 15.10 12.51 4.40
C GLU A 231 14.83 13.90 3.79
N ARG A 232 14.15 13.96 2.64
CA ARG A 232 13.75 15.24 2.02
C ARG A 232 12.86 16.07 2.95
N VAL A 233 11.92 15.43 3.62
CA VAL A 233 11.02 16.05 4.61
C VAL A 233 11.83 16.54 5.81
N HIS A 234 12.76 15.74 6.32
CA HIS A 234 13.62 16.11 7.44
C HIS A 234 14.37 17.43 7.21
N TYR A 235 14.96 17.61 6.02
CA TYR A 235 15.71 18.82 5.68
C TYR A 235 14.85 19.95 5.10
N GLY A 236 13.69 19.61 4.52
CA GLY A 236 12.81 20.57 3.84
C GLY A 236 11.77 21.23 4.74
N TRP A 237 11.62 20.78 5.98
CA TRP A 237 10.56 21.23 6.86
C TRP A 237 11.05 22.26 7.89
N PRO A 238 10.47 23.47 7.95
CA PRO A 238 10.65 24.39 9.06
C PRO A 238 9.84 23.90 10.27
N LEU A 239 10.32 22.86 10.97
CA LEU A 239 9.73 22.44 12.25
C LEU A 239 10.37 23.28 13.36
N ASP A 240 9.87 24.50 13.54
CA ASP A 240 10.26 25.35 14.68
C ASP A 240 9.70 24.81 16.01
N LYS A 241 8.80 23.81 15.95
CA LYS A 241 8.17 23.15 17.11
C LYS A 241 8.07 21.65 16.88
N SER A 242 8.48 20.88 17.90
CA SER A 242 8.22 19.45 17.95
C SER A 242 6.73 19.22 18.23
N PRO A 243 6.03 18.34 17.50
CA PRO A 243 4.63 17.96 17.78
C PRO A 243 4.48 17.19 19.10
N PHE A 244 5.59 16.86 19.76
CA PHE A 244 5.63 16.21 21.08
C PHE A 244 5.95 17.18 22.22
N GLU A 245 6.09 18.48 21.92
CA GLU A 245 6.14 19.55 22.93
C GLU A 245 4.72 20.13 23.11
N GLY A 246 3.87 19.36 23.80
CA GLY A 246 2.53 19.75 24.20
C GLY A 246 2.15 19.05 25.50
#